data_AF-A0A946MWU6-F1
#
_entry.id   AF-A0A946MWU6-F1
#
_cell.length_a   1.000
_cell.length_b   1.000
_cell.length_c   1.000
_cell.angle_alpha   90.00
_cell.angle_beta   90.00
_cell.angle_gamma   90.00
#
_symmetry.space_group_name_H-M   'P 1'
#
loop_
_entity.id
_entity.type
_entity.pdbx_description
1 polymer ?
#
loop_
_entity_poly.entity_id
_entity_poly.type
_entity_poly.pdbx_seq_one_letter_code
_entity_poly.pdbx_strand_id
1 'polypeptide(L)' 'MTNMREFKNEVNAAAQSKKSESFVNISDGCREFWGRLNDIGASNIKTQTPEMVPDIDATVELDTEQLAALRDELATLLK' A
#
# COMPACT_ATOMS: atom_id res chain seq x y z
N MET A 1 -7.67 13.22 1.61
CA MET A 1 -6.90 12.27 2.42
C MET A 1 -7.08 10.90 1.78
N THR A 2 -5.99 10.20 1.51
CA THR A 2 -6.03 8.84 0.97
C THR A 2 -5.50 7.92 2.08
N ASN A 3 -6.26 6.88 2.40
CA ASN A 3 -5.84 5.88 3.38
C ASN A 3 -5.03 4.75 2.72
N MET A 4 -4.33 3.96 3.52
CA MET A 4 -3.50 2.85 3.04
C MET A 4 -4.29 1.84 2.20
N ARG A 5 -5.55 1.57 2.54
CA ARG A 5 -6.43 0.68 1.76
C ARG A 5 -6.63 1.21 0.34
N GLU A 6 -6.99 2.48 0.20
CA GLU A 6 -7.18 3.10 -1.11
C GLU A 6 -5.89 3.08 -1.93
N PHE A 7 -4.75 3.35 -1.29
CA PHE A 7 -3.45 3.30 -1.95
C PHE A 7 -3.09 1.88 -2.45
N LYS A 8 -3.30 0.84 -1.61
CA LYS A 8 -3.11 -0.56 -2.00
C LYS A 8 -4.00 -0.97 -3.18
N ASN A 9 -5.23 -0.49 -3.23
CA ASN A 9 -6.12 -0.69 -4.37
C ASN A 9 -5.58 -0.01 -5.64
N GLU A 10 -5.08 1.23 -5.51
CA GLU A 10 -4.45 1.97 -6.61
C GLU A 10 -3.23 1.21 -7.19
N VAL A 11 -2.38 0.69 -6.31
CA VAL A 11 -1.19 -0.12 -6.68
C VAL A 11 -1.60 -1.39 -7.44
N ASN A 12 -2.58 -2.14 -6.95
CA ASN A 12 -3.07 -3.33 -7.64
C ASN A 12 -3.73 -3.00 -8.98
N ALA A 13 -4.50 -1.92 -9.06
CA ALA A 13 -5.11 -1.48 -10.31
C ALA A 13 -4.05 -1.08 -11.34
N ALA A 14 -3.00 -0.35 -10.93
CA ALA A 14 -1.88 0.02 -11.79
C ALA A 14 -1.10 -1.22 -12.29
N ALA A 15 -0.87 -2.19 -11.41
CA ALA A 15 -0.24 -3.47 -11.74
C ALA A 15 -1.05 -4.26 -12.77
N GLN A 16 -2.35 -4.45 -12.53
CA GLN A 16 -3.25 -5.15 -13.44
C GLN A 16 -3.36 -4.44 -14.79
N SER A 17 -3.43 -3.11 -14.79
CA SER A 17 -3.53 -2.33 -16.02
C SER A 17 -2.27 -2.40 -16.88
N LYS A 18 -1.07 -2.45 -16.27
CA LYS A 18 0.21 -2.45 -17.01
C LYS A 18 0.76 -3.82 -17.35
N LYS A 19 0.65 -4.78 -16.44
CA LYS A 19 1.29 -6.10 -16.54
C LYS A 19 0.27 -7.26 -16.55
N SER A 20 -1.01 -6.99 -16.27
CA SER A 20 -2.07 -8.01 -16.13
C SER A 20 -1.74 -9.10 -15.09
N GLU A 21 -0.92 -8.75 -14.11
CA GLU A 21 -0.48 -9.61 -13.02
C GLU A 21 -0.67 -8.90 -11.68
N SER A 22 -0.75 -9.67 -10.59
CA SER A 22 -0.75 -9.10 -9.22
C SER A 22 0.54 -8.33 -8.98
N PHE A 23 0.46 -7.17 -8.31
CA PHE A 23 1.62 -6.30 -8.10
C PHE A 23 2.82 -7.04 -7.49
N VAL A 24 2.57 -7.87 -6.47
CA VAL A 24 3.58 -8.67 -5.78
C VAL A 24 4.27 -9.75 -6.64
N ASN A 25 3.69 -10.09 -7.79
CA ASN A 25 4.23 -11.09 -8.72
C ASN A 25 5.03 -10.45 -9.86
N ILE A 26 5.00 -9.11 -10.01
CA ILE A 26 5.71 -8.41 -11.09
C ILE A 26 7.23 -8.49 -10.92
N SER A 27 7.72 -8.29 -9.69
CA SER A 27 9.15 -8.36 -9.36
C SER A 27 9.36 -8.47 -7.85
N ASP A 28 10.56 -8.87 -7.43
CA ASP A 28 10.97 -8.85 -6.02
C ASP A 28 10.85 -7.44 -5.41
N GLY A 29 11.18 -6.40 -6.17
CA GLY A 29 11.04 -5.00 -5.71
C GLY A 29 9.58 -4.61 -5.44
N CYS A 30 8.63 -5.09 -6.25
CA CYS A 30 7.21 -4.90 -5.99
C CYS A 30 6.75 -5.66 -4.74
N ARG A 31 7.31 -6.84 -4.48
CA ARG A 31 7.01 -7.61 -3.27
C ARG A 31 7.52 -6.92 -2.02
N GLU A 32 8.75 -6.39 -2.06
CA GLU A 32 9.33 -5.61 -0.95
C GLU A 32 8.53 -4.33 -0.69
N PHE A 33 8.14 -3.60 -1.74
CA PHE A 33 7.26 -2.43 -1.63
C PHE A 33 5.94 -2.76 -0.96
N TRP A 34 5.29 -3.85 -1.39
CA TRP A 34 4.04 -4.30 -0.78
C TRP A 34 4.21 -4.69 0.70
N GLY A 35 5.36 -5.28 1.05
CA GLY A 35 5.74 -5.53 2.44
C GLY A 35 5.77 -4.26 3.27
N ARG A 36 6.40 -3.19 2.76
CA ARG A 36 6.44 -1.87 3.44
C ARG A 36 5.06 -1.26 3.62
N LEU A 37 4.18 -1.37 2.62
CA LEU A 37 2.79 -0.90 2.75
C LEU A 37 2.03 -1.64 3.84
N ASN A 38 2.24 -2.95 3.97
CA ASN A 38 1.63 -3.74 5.05
C ASN A 38 2.19 -3.34 6.41
N ASP A 39 3.48 -3.06 6.54
CA ASP A 39 4.08 -2.63 7.81
C ASP A 39 3.58 -1.24 8.26
N ILE A 40 3.45 -0.31 7.30
CA ILE A 40 2.87 1.02 7.54
C ILE A 40 1.39 0.89 7.96
N GLY A 41 0.60 0.10 7.22
CA GLY A 41 -0.79 -0.21 7.59
C GLY A 41 -0.88 -0.86 8.98
N ALA A 42 0.02 -1.80 9.28
CA ALA A 42 0.06 -2.52 10.54
C ALA A 42 0.57 -1.69 11.73
N SER A 43 1.17 -0.52 11.50
CA SER A 43 1.69 0.33 12.58
C SER A 43 0.59 0.78 13.55
N ASN A 44 -0.64 0.96 13.07
CA ASN A 44 -1.81 1.27 13.89
C ASN A 44 -2.46 0.04 14.56
N ILE A 45 -1.99 -1.19 14.29
CA ILE A 45 -2.50 -2.40 14.98
C ILE A 45 -2.01 -2.43 16.42
N LYS A 46 -0.76 -2.01 16.67
CA LYS A 46 -0.16 -2.04 18.01
C LYS A 46 -0.86 -1.11 19.01
N THR A 47 -1.59 -0.11 18.51
CA THR A 47 -2.31 0.89 19.31
C THR A 47 -3.81 0.61 19.44
N GLN A 48 -4.35 -0.37 18.71
CA GLN A 48 -5.77 -0.70 18.74
C GLN A 48 -6.04 -1.98 19.55
N THR A 49 -7.02 -1.92 20.45
CA THR A 49 -7.46 -3.08 21.22
C THR A 49 -8.19 -4.08 20.32
N PRO A 50 -7.96 -5.40 20.49
CA PRO A 50 -8.45 -6.46 19.59
C PRO A 50 -9.98 -6.64 19.55
N GLU A 51 -10.74 -5.86 20.32
CA GLU A 51 -12.20 -6.00 20.47
C GLU A 51 -13.00 -5.43 19.29
N MET A 52 -12.36 -4.63 18.44
CA MET A 52 -12.85 -4.32 17.11
C MET A 52 -11.71 -4.61 16.16
N VAL A 53 -11.97 -5.32 15.06
CA VAL A 53 -11.06 -5.38 13.91
C VAL A 53 -11.56 -4.30 12.94
N PRO A 54 -11.35 -2.99 13.21
CA PRO A 54 -11.57 -2.02 12.16
C PRO A 54 -10.59 -2.35 11.05
N ASP A 55 -10.94 -2.02 9.82
CA ASP A 55 -10.04 -2.24 8.71
C ASP A 55 -8.77 -1.40 8.93
N ILE A 56 -7.70 -2.07 9.34
CA ILE A 56 -6.47 -1.48 9.82
C ILE A 56 -5.89 -0.53 8.75
N ASP A 57 -5.97 -0.94 7.49
CA ASP A 57 -5.52 -0.16 6.35
C ASP A 57 -6.39 1.09 6.08
N ALA A 58 -7.67 1.08 6.48
CA ALA A 58 -8.53 2.27 6.42
C ALA A 58 -8.27 3.26 7.58
N THR A 59 -7.61 2.82 8.66
CA THR A 59 -7.28 3.66 9.83
C THR A 59 -5.94 4.39 9.70
N VAL A 60 -5.12 4.04 8.70
CA VAL A 60 -3.84 4.70 8.43
C VAL A 60 -4.03 5.68 7.29
N GLU A 61 -4.05 6.97 7.65
CA GLU A 61 -4.04 8.05 6.68
C GLU A 61 -2.60 8.32 6.24
N LEU A 62 -2.39 8.37 4.92
CA LEU A 62 -1.11 8.75 4.35
C LEU A 62 -1.10 10.27 4.17
N ASP A 63 -0.05 10.92 4.68
CA ASP A 63 0.18 12.33 4.38
C ASP A 63 0.51 12.51 2.89
N THR A 64 0.30 13.74 2.39
CA THR A 64 0.53 14.10 0.99
C THR A 64 1.98 13.85 0.55
N GLU A 65 2.96 14.12 1.41
CA GLU A 65 4.38 13.87 1.11
C GLU A 65 4.70 12.39 1.03
N GLN A 66 4.21 11.59 1.99
CA GLN A 66 4.39 10.13 1.99
C GLN A 66 3.74 9.50 0.77
N LEU A 67 2.53 9.94 0.43
CA LEU A 67 1.79 9.44 -0.72
C LEU A 67 2.50 9.78 -2.04
N ALA A 68 3.05 10.99 -2.16
CA ALA A 68 3.83 11.38 -3.33
C ALA A 68 5.08 10.50 -3.49
N ALA A 69 5.82 10.26 -2.41
CA ALA A 69 6.99 9.39 -2.43
C ALA A 69 6.64 7.94 -2.81
N LEU A 70 5.57 7.40 -2.24
CA LEU A 70 5.09 6.04 -2.56
C LEU A 70 4.62 5.92 -4.02
N ARG A 71 3.99 6.96 -4.58
CA ARG A 71 3.58 6.99 -6.00
C ARG A 71 4.76 7.07 -6.95
N ASP A 72 5.80 7.81 -6.59
CA ASP A 72 7.04 7.89 -7.38
C ASP A 72 7.79 6.54 -7.40
N GLU A 73 7.87 5.89 -6.23
CA GLU A 73 8.45 4.54 -6.11
C GLU A 73 7.63 3.51 -6.91
N LEU A 74 6.29 3.56 -6.83
CA LEU A 74 5.40 2.74 -7.65
C LEU A 74 5.62 2.96 -9.15
N ALA A 75 5.74 4.22 -9.59
CA ALA A 75 5.95 4.55 -10.99
C ALA A 75 7.29 4.00 -11.50
N THR A 76 8.32 4.04 -10.65
CA THR A 76 9.64 3.47 -10.93
C THR A 76 9.58 1.94 -11.04
N LEU A 77 8.86 1.27 -10.13
CA LEU A 77 8.70 -0.20 -10.13
C LEU A 77 7.88 -0.72 -11.31
N LEU A 78 6.94 0.09 -11.83
CA LEU A 78 6.07 -0.26 -12.95
C LEU A 78 6.54 0.30 -14.31
N LYS A 79 7.75 0.86 -14.37
CA LYS A 79 8.36 1.35 -15.62
C LYS A 79 8.83 0.18 -16.49
#